data_AF-A0A803NF51-F1
#
_entry.id   AF-A0A803NF51-F1
#
_cell.length_a   1.000
_cell.length_b   1.000
_cell.length_c   1.000
_cell.angle_alpha   90.00
_cell.angle_beta   90.00
_cell.angle_gamma   90.00
#
_symmetry.space_group_name_H-M   'P 1'
#
loop_
_entity.id
_entity.type
_entity.pdbx_description
1 polymer ?
#
loop_
_entity_poly.entity_id
_entity_poly.type
_entity_poly.pdbx_seq_one_letter_code
_entity_poly.pdbx_strand_id
1 'polypeptide(L)'
;MATSGNGPMFLKAVNCFGQVKDKFFIASLMKEVILEVGHENVVQIITDNAANCKGAGELIESEFPHIYWAPCVVHTLNLALKNICAAKNMSGNEETYEECSWITDVHGDALQIKNFIMNHSMRLAMFRKFSSLGMLITTRNDDNNVIDFDS
;
A
#
# COMPACT_ATOMS: atom_id res chain seq x y z
N MET A 1 -5.92 -0.17 11.15
CA MET A 1 -5.07 0.48 12.17
C MET A 1 -5.63 1.87 12.43
N ALA A 2 -5.57 2.35 13.65
CA ALA A 2 -5.95 3.71 14.02
C ALA A 2 -4.81 4.36 14.81
N THR A 3 -4.85 5.67 14.98
CA THR A 3 -3.90 6.41 15.81
C THR A 3 -4.67 7.22 16.85
N SER A 4 -4.12 7.27 18.07
CA SER A 4 -4.66 8.06 19.18
C SER A 4 -3.53 8.85 19.83
N GLY A 5 -3.84 9.65 20.86
CA GLY A 5 -2.82 10.32 21.68
C GLY A 5 -1.82 9.37 22.34
N ASN A 6 -2.18 8.09 22.50
CA ASN A 6 -1.31 7.05 23.06
C ASN A 6 -0.54 6.26 22.00
N GLY A 7 -0.60 6.69 20.73
CA GLY A 7 0.07 6.06 19.61
C GLY A 7 -0.84 5.17 18.76
N PRO A 8 -0.23 4.39 17.85
CA PRO A 8 -0.95 3.54 16.92
C PRO A 8 -1.58 2.34 17.63
N MET A 9 -2.78 1.98 17.23
CA MET A 9 -3.52 0.83 17.73
C MET A 9 -4.15 0.02 16.60
N PHE A 10 -4.22 -1.28 16.80
CA PHE A 10 -4.95 -2.17 15.92
C PHE A 10 -6.39 -2.30 16.42
N LEU A 11 -7.35 -2.03 15.54
CA LEU A 11 -8.79 -2.13 15.86
C LEU A 11 -9.36 -3.47 15.40
N LYS A 12 -9.26 -3.76 14.09
CA LYS A 12 -9.90 -4.92 13.46
C LYS A 12 -9.13 -5.35 12.23
N ALA A 13 -9.12 -6.66 11.97
CA ALA A 13 -8.84 -7.24 10.65
C ALA A 13 -9.97 -8.18 10.28
N VAL A 14 -10.31 -8.19 9.01
CA VAL A 14 -11.39 -9.00 8.45
C VAL A 14 -10.79 -9.85 7.33
N ASN A 15 -11.06 -11.15 7.37
CA ASN A 15 -10.73 -12.02 6.25
C ASN A 15 -11.77 -11.84 5.15
N CYS A 16 -11.37 -11.20 4.05
CA CYS A 16 -12.23 -10.93 2.89
C CYS A 16 -12.05 -11.94 1.76
N PHE A 17 -11.46 -13.11 2.01
CA PHE A 17 -11.25 -14.13 0.99
C PHE A 17 -12.57 -14.57 0.34
N GLY A 18 -12.60 -14.60 -0.99
CA GLY A 18 -13.78 -14.96 -1.78
C GLY A 18 -14.88 -13.89 -1.83
N GLN A 19 -14.67 -12.69 -1.27
CA GLN A 19 -15.61 -11.57 -1.35
C GLN A 19 -15.25 -10.61 -2.48
N VAL A 20 -16.26 -9.99 -3.10
CA VAL A 20 -16.04 -8.88 -4.03
C VAL A 20 -15.78 -7.62 -3.19
N LYS A 21 -14.56 -7.09 -3.27
CA LYS A 21 -14.13 -5.89 -2.53
C LYS A 21 -14.59 -4.61 -3.23
N ASP A 22 -15.88 -4.47 -3.49
CA ASP A 22 -16.42 -3.23 -4.04
C ASP A 22 -16.45 -2.09 -3.00
N LYS A 23 -16.76 -0.87 -3.45
CA LYS A 23 -16.81 0.30 -2.57
C LYS A 23 -17.84 0.19 -1.44
N PHE A 24 -18.95 -0.52 -1.66
CA PHE A 24 -20.02 -0.65 -0.67
C PHE A 24 -19.61 -1.62 0.43
N PHE A 25 -18.99 -2.74 0.06
CA PHE A 25 -18.42 -3.71 0.99
C PHE A 25 -17.33 -3.07 1.86
N ILE A 26 -16.42 -2.30 1.25
CA ILE A 26 -15.36 -1.61 2.00
C ILE A 26 -15.96 -0.56 2.94
N ALA A 27 -16.92 0.25 2.47
CA ALA A 27 -17.59 1.24 3.30
C ALA A 27 -18.35 0.60 4.47
N SER A 28 -19.01 -0.54 4.28
CA SER A 28 -19.71 -1.22 5.38
C SER A 28 -18.75 -1.67 6.48
N LEU A 29 -17.59 -2.21 6.11
CA LEU A 29 -16.57 -2.59 7.09
C LEU A 29 -16.00 -1.38 7.85
N MET A 30 -15.78 -0.25 7.17
CA MET A 30 -15.35 0.99 7.82
C MET A 30 -16.41 1.51 8.78
N LYS A 31 -17.67 1.52 8.34
CA LYS A 31 -18.80 1.95 9.14
C LYS A 31 -18.96 1.15 10.42
N GLU A 32 -18.83 -0.18 10.37
CA GLU A 32 -18.85 -1.02 11.57
C GLU A 32 -17.82 -0.55 12.60
N VAL A 33 -16.59 -0.29 12.16
CA VAL A 33 -15.51 0.17 13.06
C VAL A 33 -15.77 1.57 13.59
N ILE A 34 -16.28 2.49 12.75
CA ILE A 34 -16.64 3.85 13.16
C ILE A 34 -17.73 3.82 14.24
N LEU A 35 -18.74 2.99 14.07
CA LEU A 35 -19.83 2.83 15.04
C LEU A 35 -19.35 2.18 16.35
N GLU A 36 -18.43 1.23 16.26
CA GLU A 36 -17.83 0.59 17.44
C GLU A 36 -16.97 1.57 18.26
N VAL A 37 -16.21 2.44 17.57
CA VAL A 37 -15.38 3.48 18.21
C VAL A 37 -16.21 4.70 18.67
N GLY A 38 -17.38 4.90 18.08
CA GLY A 38 -18.17 6.13 18.20
C GLY A 38 -17.70 7.15 17.15
N HIS A 39 -18.61 7.59 16.29
CA HIS A 39 -18.26 8.47 15.16
C HIS A 39 -17.68 9.81 15.62
N GLU A 40 -18.05 10.28 16.81
CA GLU A 40 -17.54 11.47 17.47
C GLU A 40 -16.04 11.38 17.83
N ASN A 41 -15.50 10.16 17.94
CA ASN A 41 -14.11 9.90 18.26
C ASN A 41 -13.25 9.65 17.01
N VAL A 42 -13.86 9.73 15.81
CA VAL A 42 -13.18 9.55 14.53
C VAL A 42 -13.10 10.89 13.81
N VAL A 43 -11.89 11.28 13.42
CA VAL A 43 -11.64 12.54 12.70
C VAL A 43 -11.25 12.32 11.24
N GLN A 44 -10.64 11.19 10.94
CA GLN A 44 -10.08 10.92 9.62
C GLN A 44 -10.06 9.43 9.31
N ILE A 45 -10.30 9.11 8.04
CA ILE A 45 -10.07 7.79 7.46
C ILE A 45 -9.03 7.91 6.36
N ILE A 46 -8.05 7.01 6.41
CA ILE A 46 -6.99 6.92 5.41
C ILE A 46 -7.08 5.54 4.76
N THR A 47 -7.25 5.51 3.45
CA THR A 47 -7.31 4.28 2.64
C THR A 47 -6.27 4.33 1.54
N ASP A 48 -6.01 3.21 0.85
CA ASP A 48 -5.26 3.28 -0.41
C ASP A 48 -5.97 4.16 -1.47
N ASN A 49 -5.26 4.38 -2.57
CA ASN A 49 -5.73 5.23 -3.67
C ASN A 49 -6.49 4.45 -4.76
N ALA A 50 -6.86 3.19 -4.52
CA ALA A 50 -7.64 2.41 -5.49
C ALA A 50 -9.07 2.97 -5.62
N ALA A 51 -9.70 2.73 -6.77
CA ALA A 51 -10.99 3.33 -7.11
C ALA A 51 -12.12 2.91 -6.16
N ASN A 52 -12.13 1.65 -5.72
CA ASN A 52 -13.06 1.11 -4.74
C ASN A 52 -12.87 1.74 -3.35
N CYS A 53 -11.63 1.95 -2.91
CA CYS A 53 -11.31 2.59 -1.64
C CYS A 53 -11.63 4.08 -1.62
N LYS A 54 -11.33 4.79 -2.71
CA LYS A 54 -11.78 6.17 -2.90
C LYS A 54 -13.30 6.28 -2.82
N GLY A 55 -14.01 5.44 -3.56
CA GLY A 55 -15.48 5.41 -3.53
C GLY A 55 -16.04 5.06 -2.15
N ALA A 56 -15.35 4.22 -1.37
CA ALA A 56 -15.74 3.90 0.00
C ALA A 56 -15.52 5.10 0.94
N GLY A 57 -14.40 5.79 0.81
CA GLY A 57 -14.10 7.03 1.54
C GLY A 57 -15.15 8.10 1.30
N GLU A 58 -15.50 8.35 0.04
CA GLU A 58 -16.56 9.30 -0.35
C GLU A 58 -17.93 8.94 0.27
N LEU A 59 -18.27 7.64 0.32
CA LEU A 59 -19.50 7.18 0.97
C LEU A 59 -19.50 7.47 2.48
N ILE A 60 -18.36 7.30 3.15
CA ILE A 60 -18.22 7.58 4.57
C ILE A 60 -18.27 9.08 4.86
N GLU A 61 -17.57 9.92 4.10
CA GLU A 61 -17.67 11.38 4.24
C GLU A 61 -19.10 11.89 4.02
N SER A 62 -19.85 11.27 3.10
CA SER A 62 -21.26 11.62 2.89
C SER A 62 -22.16 11.22 4.06
N GLU A 63 -21.84 10.14 4.78
CA GLU A 63 -22.64 9.66 5.91
C GLU A 63 -22.26 10.36 7.22
N PHE A 64 -20.98 10.68 7.41
CA PHE A 64 -20.44 11.33 8.59
C PHE A 64 -19.66 12.59 8.17
N PRO A 65 -20.33 13.74 7.95
CA PRO A 65 -19.72 14.94 7.36
C PRO A 65 -18.56 15.57 8.15
N HIS A 66 -18.36 15.18 9.41
CA HIS A 66 -17.24 15.63 10.25
C HIS A 66 -15.99 14.74 10.13
N ILE A 67 -16.10 13.59 9.48
CA ILE A 67 -14.98 12.67 9.22
C ILE A 67 -14.44 12.97 7.82
N TYR A 68 -13.15 13.24 7.73
CA TYR A 68 -12.49 13.48 6.45
C TYR A 68 -11.83 12.22 5.91
N TRP A 69 -11.92 12.01 4.60
CA TRP A 69 -11.18 10.97 3.90
C TRP A 69 -9.92 11.54 3.24
N ALA A 70 -8.83 10.78 3.30
CA ALA A 70 -7.61 11.09 2.56
C ALA A 70 -6.97 9.82 1.97
N PRO A 71 -6.34 9.91 0.79
CA PRO A 71 -5.56 8.80 0.25
C PRO A 71 -4.29 8.56 1.06
N CYS A 72 -3.85 7.31 1.09
CA CYS A 72 -2.65 6.89 1.79
C CYS A 72 -1.40 7.46 1.13
N VAL A 73 -0.72 8.34 1.84
CA VAL A 73 0.54 8.97 1.42
C VAL A 73 1.58 7.91 1.05
N VAL A 74 1.71 6.85 1.85
CA VAL A 74 2.68 5.77 1.58
C VAL A 74 2.41 5.10 0.23
N HIS A 75 1.14 4.81 -0.08
CA HIS A 75 0.76 4.21 -1.35
C HIS A 75 1.02 5.19 -2.51
N THR A 76 0.71 6.47 -2.34
CA THR A 76 1.01 7.51 -3.35
C THR A 76 2.51 7.61 -3.63
N LEU A 77 3.36 7.60 -2.59
CA LEU A 77 4.81 7.60 -2.76
C LEU A 77 5.29 6.34 -3.50
N ASN A 78 4.78 5.17 -3.13
CA ASN A 78 5.12 3.92 -3.80
C ASN A 78 4.80 3.98 -5.31
N LEU A 79 3.63 4.50 -5.68
CA LEU A 79 3.25 4.65 -7.09
C LEU A 79 4.13 5.66 -7.83
N ALA A 80 4.45 6.80 -7.19
CA ALA A 80 5.36 7.78 -7.77
C ALA A 80 6.75 7.18 -8.03
N LEU A 81 7.30 6.46 -7.06
CA LEU A 81 8.60 5.77 -7.19
C LEU A 81 8.58 4.70 -8.29
N LYS A 82 7.52 3.90 -8.38
CA LYS A 82 7.34 2.92 -9.45
C LYS A 82 7.36 3.58 -10.83
N ASN A 83 6.70 4.72 -10.99
CA ASN A 83 6.68 5.46 -12.24
C ASN A 83 8.06 6.01 -12.62
N ILE A 84 8.82 6.51 -11.63
CA ILE A 84 10.19 6.98 -11.84
C ILE A 84 11.10 5.83 -12.30
N CYS A 85 11.02 4.67 -11.62
CA CYS A 85 11.82 3.48 -11.95
C CYS A 85 11.42 2.79 -13.27
N ALA A 86 10.28 3.17 -13.86
CA ALA A 86 9.76 2.63 -15.11
C ALA A 86 9.60 3.71 -16.20
N ALA A 87 10.25 4.86 -16.02
CA ALA A 87 10.19 5.96 -16.95
C ALA A 87 10.63 5.53 -18.36
N LYS A 88 9.97 6.08 -19.38
CA LYS A 88 10.28 5.83 -20.79
C LYS A 88 10.65 7.13 -21.47
N ASN A 89 11.53 7.04 -22.46
CA ASN A 89 11.81 8.15 -23.36
C ASN A 89 10.59 8.37 -24.26
N MET A 90 10.02 9.57 -24.21
CA MET A 90 8.81 9.96 -24.92
C MET A 90 9.02 11.35 -25.52
N SER A 91 8.26 11.68 -26.56
CA SER A 91 8.29 13.04 -27.12
C SER A 91 7.95 14.07 -26.04
N GLY A 92 8.89 14.95 -25.70
CA GLY A 92 8.73 16.02 -24.73
C GLY A 92 9.35 15.77 -23.34
N ASN A 93 10.10 14.68 -23.14
CA ASN A 93 10.86 14.44 -21.91
C ASN A 93 12.33 14.05 -22.15
N GLU A 94 12.85 14.25 -23.36
CA GLU A 94 14.16 13.74 -23.79
C GLU A 94 15.30 14.20 -22.88
N GLU A 95 15.38 15.51 -22.58
CA GLU A 95 16.42 16.08 -21.72
C GLU A 95 16.37 15.47 -20.30
N THR A 96 15.18 15.42 -19.69
CA THR A 96 15.01 14.83 -18.35
C THR A 96 15.27 13.33 -18.36
N TYR A 97 14.90 12.63 -19.42
CA TYR A 97 15.14 11.19 -19.56
C TYR A 97 16.64 10.90 -19.66
N GLU A 98 17.40 11.68 -20.43
CA GLU A 98 18.86 11.53 -20.51
C GLU A 98 19.51 11.69 -19.12
N GLU A 99 19.10 12.68 -18.33
CA GLU A 99 19.63 12.90 -16.97
C GLU A 99 19.23 11.83 -15.95
N CYS A 100 18.03 11.24 -16.08
CA CYS A 100 17.45 10.35 -15.08
C CYS A 100 17.41 8.87 -15.46
N SER A 101 17.75 8.51 -16.71
CA SER A 101 17.64 7.13 -17.23
C SER A 101 18.37 6.08 -16.40
N TRP A 102 19.48 6.46 -15.76
CA TRP A 102 20.26 5.59 -14.86
C TRP A 102 19.45 5.00 -13.69
N ILE A 103 18.37 5.66 -13.28
CA ILE A 103 17.50 5.16 -12.19
C ILE A 103 16.85 3.84 -12.61
N THR A 104 16.43 3.74 -13.86
CA THR A 104 15.84 2.51 -14.43
C THR A 104 16.85 1.37 -14.44
N ASP A 105 18.11 1.67 -14.78
CA ASP A 105 19.20 0.68 -14.80
C ASP A 105 19.51 0.16 -13.39
N VAL A 106 19.71 1.06 -12.43
CA VAL A 106 19.95 0.71 -11.02
C VAL A 106 18.79 -0.08 -10.42
N HIS A 107 17.55 0.30 -10.75
CA HIS A 107 16.37 -0.45 -10.35
C HIS A 107 16.37 -1.87 -10.95
N GLY A 108 16.75 -2.01 -12.23
CA GLY A 108 16.92 -3.29 -12.90
C GLY A 108 17.94 -4.20 -12.20
N ASP A 109 19.12 -3.67 -11.90
CA ASP A 109 20.18 -4.40 -11.20
C ASP A 109 19.74 -4.84 -9.79
N ALA A 110 19.11 -3.93 -9.04
CA ALA A 110 18.57 -4.24 -7.73
C ALA A 110 17.52 -5.36 -7.79
N LEU A 111 16.65 -5.35 -8.80
CA LEU A 111 15.65 -6.39 -9.00
C LEU A 111 16.28 -7.75 -9.33
N GLN A 112 17.35 -7.77 -10.13
CA GLN A 112 18.10 -9.00 -10.42
C GLN A 112 18.75 -9.58 -9.15
N ILE A 113 19.39 -8.74 -8.33
CA ILE A 113 19.99 -9.16 -7.05
C ILE A 113 18.92 -9.70 -6.11
N LYS A 114 17.79 -8.99 -5.97
CA LYS A 114 16.64 -9.43 -5.18
C LYS A 114 16.17 -10.80 -5.64
N ASN A 115 15.91 -10.97 -6.94
CA ASN A 115 15.42 -12.22 -7.50
C ASN A 115 16.42 -13.37 -7.30
N PHE A 116 17.72 -13.10 -7.44
CA PHE A 116 18.77 -14.09 -7.14
C PHE A 116 18.72 -14.53 -5.67
N ILE A 117 18.61 -13.60 -4.72
CA ILE A 117 18.54 -13.95 -3.29
C ILE A 117 17.25 -14.72 -2.99
N MET A 118 16.10 -14.22 -3.44
CA MET A 118 14.78 -14.75 -3.09
C MET A 118 14.50 -16.13 -3.71
N ASN A 119 14.99 -16.39 -4.92
CA ASN A 119 14.72 -17.65 -5.63
C ASN A 119 15.75 -18.76 -5.36
N HIS A 120 16.80 -18.49 -4.56
CA HIS A 120 17.81 -19.49 -4.19
C HIS A 120 17.78 -19.77 -2.69
N SER A 121 17.26 -20.94 -2.30
CA SER A 121 17.01 -21.32 -0.91
C SER A 121 18.21 -21.12 0.03
N MET A 122 19.42 -21.48 -0.39
CA MET A 122 20.63 -21.25 0.41
C MET A 122 20.96 -19.77 0.56
N ARG A 123 20.83 -18.97 -0.50
CA ARG A 123 21.10 -17.52 -0.46
C ARG A 123 20.06 -16.80 0.39
N LEU A 124 18.80 -17.18 0.27
CA LEU A 124 17.72 -16.70 1.13
C LEU A 124 17.98 -17.04 2.62
N ALA A 125 18.41 -18.27 2.91
CA ALA A 125 18.73 -18.68 4.27
C ALA A 125 19.92 -17.89 4.85
N MET A 126 20.98 -17.69 4.07
CA MET A 126 22.11 -16.83 4.45
C MET A 126 21.67 -15.38 4.67
N PHE A 127 20.89 -14.81 3.75
CA PHE A 127 20.38 -13.45 3.86
C PHE A 127 19.55 -13.26 5.15
N ARG A 128 18.62 -14.19 5.45
CA ARG A 128 17.84 -14.16 6.69
C ARG A 128 18.69 -14.29 7.95
N LYS A 129 19.79 -15.04 7.90
CA LYS A 129 20.68 -15.24 9.05
C LYS A 129 21.52 -14.00 9.38
N PHE A 130 21.95 -13.26 8.36
CA PHE A 130 22.93 -12.18 8.52
C PHE A 130 22.37 -10.77 8.28
N SER A 131 21.18 -10.65 7.71
CA SER A 131 20.50 -9.37 7.54
C SER A 131 19.57 -9.10 8.71
N SER A 132 19.72 -7.96 9.37
CA SER A 132 18.78 -7.46 10.38
C SER A 132 17.47 -6.93 9.74
N LEU A 133 17.42 -6.80 8.41
CA LEU A 133 16.25 -6.36 7.66
C LEU A 133 15.24 -7.51 7.50
N GLY A 134 14.62 -7.93 8.61
CA GLY A 134 13.52 -8.90 8.60
C GLY A 134 12.24 -8.40 7.92
N MET A 135 12.15 -7.09 7.64
CA MET A 135 10.94 -6.41 7.18
C MET A 135 10.81 -6.25 5.65
N LEU A 136 11.85 -6.60 4.87
CA LEU A 136 11.80 -6.54 3.39
C LEU A 136 11.22 -7.83 2.74
N ILE A 137 10.64 -8.73 3.55
CA ILE A 137 10.15 -10.06 3.12
C ILE A 137 8.62 -10.07 2.88
N THR A 138 7.91 -8.94 2.99
CA THR A 138 6.46 -8.90 2.71
C THR A 138 6.11 -8.69 1.24
N THR A 139 7.04 -8.30 0.35
CA THR A 139 6.80 -8.43 -1.10
C THR A 139 7.09 -9.85 -1.55
N ARG A 140 6.40 -10.81 -0.96
CA ARG A 140 6.19 -12.09 -1.60
C ARG A 140 5.25 -11.79 -2.76
N ASN A 141 5.61 -12.22 -3.97
CA ASN A 141 4.62 -12.40 -5.02
C ASN A 141 3.71 -13.55 -4.56
N ASP A 142 2.87 -13.26 -3.58
CA ASP A 142 1.81 -14.14 -3.13
C ASP A 142 0.54 -13.52 -3.67
N ASP A 143 0.14 -13.99 -4.84
CA ASP A 143 -1.24 -13.94 -5.32
C ASP A 143 -2.23 -14.62 -4.34
N ASN A 144 -1.94 -14.78 -3.03
CA ASN A 144 -2.87 -15.48 -2.14
C ASN A 144 -2.72 -15.41 -0.61
N ASN A 145 -1.84 -14.65 0.05
CA ASN A 145 -1.83 -14.73 1.54
C ASN A 145 -1.33 -13.53 2.36
N VAL A 146 -1.33 -12.32 1.79
CA VAL A 146 -1.34 -11.08 2.59
C VAL A 146 -2.64 -10.37 2.29
N ILE A 147 -3.45 -10.10 3.31
CA ILE A 147 -4.58 -9.18 3.20
C ILE A 147 -3.97 -7.78 3.19
N ASP A 148 -3.40 -7.41 2.05
CA ASP A 148 -3.30 -6.01 1.68
C ASP A 148 -4.69 -5.59 1.18
N PHE A 149 -5.08 -4.38 1.59
CA PHE A 149 -6.17 -3.66 0.92
C PHE A 149 -5.74 -3.17 -0.47
N ASP A 150 -4.55 -3.53 -0.94
CA ASP A 150 -4.19 -3.43 -2.34
C ASP A 150 -5.18 -4.30 -3.15
N SER A 151 -5.97 -3.58 -3.95
CA SER A 151 -6.88 -4.00 -5.00
C SER A 151 -6.53 -5.31 -5.69
#